data_AF-A0A950JDZ0-F1
#
_entry.id   AF-A0A950JDZ0-F1
#
_cell.length_a   1.000
_cell.length_b   1.000
_cell.length_c   1.000
_cell.angle_alpha   90.00
_cell.angle_beta   90.00
_cell.angle_gamma   90.00
#
_symmetry.space_group_name_H-M   'P 1'
#
loop_
_entity.id
_entity.type
_entity.pdbx_description
1 polymer ?
#
loop_
_entity_poly.entity_id
_entity_poly.type
_entity_poly.pdbx_seq_one_letter_code
_entity_poly.pdbx_strand_id
1 'polypeptide(L)'
;MRFEGTAAYVAGDELKTAVNAAIALERPLLVKGEPGTGKTLLAQEIAAAIGAPFIAWHVKSTTRAQQGLYEYDAVSRLRDSQLGDPRVSEIANYIRRGKLWEAFVSAERPVLLIDEIDKADI
;
A
#
# COMPACT_ATOMS: atom_id res chain seq x y z
N MET A 1 -17.83 7.18 -7.83
CA MET A 1 -17.67 7.18 -6.35
C MET A 1 -17.27 8.59 -5.94
N ARG A 2 -17.85 9.17 -4.89
CA ARG A 2 -17.58 10.55 -4.46
C ARG A 2 -17.32 10.57 -2.95
N PHE A 3 -16.21 11.16 -2.53
CA PHE A 3 -15.84 11.42 -1.14
C PHE A 3 -16.38 12.78 -0.70
N GLU A 4 -17.17 12.79 0.38
CA GLU A 4 -17.78 14.02 0.95
C GLU A 4 -17.22 14.39 2.33
N GLY A 5 -16.30 13.58 2.87
CA GLY A 5 -15.87 13.60 4.27
C GLY A 5 -16.54 12.48 5.08
N THR A 6 -16.17 12.37 6.36
CA THR A 6 -16.80 11.43 7.30
C THR A 6 -17.07 12.12 8.63
N ALA A 7 -17.83 11.48 9.52
CA ALA A 7 -18.06 12.00 10.87
C ALA A 7 -16.75 12.18 11.67
N ALA A 8 -15.69 11.46 11.30
CA ALA A 8 -14.38 11.51 11.95
C ALA A 8 -13.36 12.41 11.24
N TYR A 9 -13.66 12.92 10.03
CA TYR A 9 -12.71 13.71 9.25
C TYR A 9 -13.37 14.83 8.46
N VAL A 10 -13.12 16.06 8.90
CA VAL A 10 -13.56 17.28 8.22
C VAL A 10 -12.53 17.64 7.15
N ALA A 11 -12.80 17.24 5.91
CA ALA A 11 -12.01 17.68 4.76
C ALA A 11 -12.48 19.07 4.30
N GLY A 12 -11.55 19.99 4.00
CA GLY A 12 -11.86 21.21 3.27
C GLY A 12 -12.28 20.92 1.82
N ASP A 13 -12.98 21.85 1.18
CA ASP A 13 -13.55 21.63 -0.17
C ASP A 13 -12.48 21.39 -1.24
N GLU A 14 -11.31 22.02 -1.12
CA GLU A 14 -10.17 21.77 -2.01
C GLU A 14 -9.67 20.32 -1.91
N LEU A 15 -9.54 19.80 -0.69
CA LEU A 15 -9.10 18.42 -0.44
C LEU A 15 -10.12 17.42 -0.99
N LYS A 16 -11.43 17.66 -0.76
CA LYS A 16 -12.50 16.83 -1.34
C LYS A 16 -12.42 16.82 -2.87
N THR A 17 -12.19 17.98 -3.47
CA THR A 17 -12.08 18.11 -4.93
C THR A 17 -10.88 17.33 -5.47
N ALA A 18 -9.71 17.45 -4.85
CA ALA A 18 -8.51 16.71 -5.23
C ALA A 18 -8.69 15.20 -5.10
N VAL A 19 -9.29 14.72 -4.01
CA VAL A 19 -9.60 13.30 -3.79
C VAL A 19 -10.56 12.77 -4.86
N ASN A 20 -11.66 13.50 -5.11
CA ASN A 20 -12.64 13.09 -6.11
C ASN A 20 -12.06 13.07 -7.53
N ALA A 21 -11.21 14.04 -7.87
CA ALA A 21 -10.49 14.06 -9.14
C ALA A 21 -9.54 12.86 -9.27
N ALA A 22 -8.78 12.54 -8.22
CA ALA A 22 -7.88 11.39 -8.21
C ALA A 22 -8.62 10.05 -8.38
N ILE A 23 -9.76 9.89 -7.69
CA ILE A 23 -10.63 8.71 -7.82
C ILE A 23 -11.14 8.58 -9.27
N ALA A 24 -11.69 9.65 -9.83
CA ALA A 24 -12.30 9.67 -11.16
C ALA A 24 -11.28 9.48 -12.29
N LEU A 25 -10.07 10.02 -12.14
CA LEU A 25 -9.00 9.89 -13.13
C LEU A 25 -8.16 8.61 -12.95
N GLU A 26 -8.37 7.88 -11.86
CA GLU A 26 -7.55 6.73 -11.48
C GLU A 26 -6.06 7.07 -11.37
N ARG A 27 -5.77 8.27 -10.87
CA ARG A 27 -4.41 8.78 -10.70
C ARG A 27 -4.02 8.78 -9.22
N PRO A 28 -2.76 8.48 -8.86
CA PRO A 28 -2.27 8.62 -7.50
C PRO A 28 -2.42 10.06 -7.00
N LEU A 29 -2.80 10.21 -5.73
CA LEU A 29 -2.86 11.50 -5.04
C LEU A 29 -1.68 11.61 -4.06
N LEU A 30 -0.79 12.59 -4.29
CA LEU A 30 0.28 12.91 -3.35
C LEU A 30 -0.22 13.94 -2.33
N VAL A 31 -0.25 13.58 -1.06
CA VAL A 31 -0.68 14.46 0.03
C VAL A 31 0.55 14.93 0.82
N LYS A 32 0.76 16.24 0.90
CA LYS A 32 1.85 16.88 1.67
C LYS A 32 1.32 17.62 2.90
N GLY A 33 2.22 17.99 3.82
CA GLY A 33 1.95 18.84 4.98
C GLY A 33 2.57 18.31 6.27
N GLU A 34 2.42 19.07 7.35
CA GLU A 34 3.12 18.80 8.62
C GLU A 34 2.78 17.42 9.25
N PRO A 35 3.70 16.84 10.03
CA PRO A 35 3.42 15.68 10.86
C PRO A 35 2.19 15.90 11.75
N GLY A 36 1.35 14.87 11.91
CA GLY A 36 0.14 14.95 12.74
C GLY A 36 -1.09 15.59 12.08
N THR A 37 -1.02 16.00 10.80
CA THR A 37 -2.16 16.58 10.07
C THR A 37 -3.20 15.57 9.55
N GLY A 38 -3.13 14.31 10.00
CA GLY A 38 -4.14 13.29 9.69
C GLY A 38 -4.09 12.72 8.27
N LYS A 39 -2.93 12.67 7.60
CA LYS A 39 -2.79 12.09 6.24
C LYS A 39 -3.14 10.60 6.18
N THR A 40 -2.67 9.84 7.16
CA THR A 40 -3.00 8.42 7.32
C THR A 40 -4.51 8.23 7.55
N LEU A 41 -5.09 9.07 8.40
CA LEU A 41 -6.53 9.07 8.68
C LEU A 41 -7.34 9.38 7.41
N LEU A 42 -6.92 10.39 6.63
CA LEU A 42 -7.57 10.71 5.35
C LEU A 42 -7.69 9.48 4.44
N ALA A 43 -6.63 8.69 4.28
CA ALA A 43 -6.68 7.51 3.41
C ALA A 43 -7.63 6.42 3.95
N GLN A 44 -7.67 6.22 5.27
CA GLN A 44 -8.60 5.30 5.92
C GLN A 44 -10.05 5.73 5.72
N GLU A 45 -10.33 7.02 5.92
CA GLU A 45 -11.67 7.59 5.77
C GLU A 45 -12.14 7.61 4.31
N ILE A 46 -11.23 7.81 3.35
CA ILE A 46 -11.55 7.66 1.92
C ILE A 46 -11.96 6.22 1.63
N ALA A 47 -11.19 5.22 2.10
CA ALA A 47 -11.48 3.81 1.90
C ALA A 47 -12.84 3.44 2.50
N ALA A 48 -13.12 3.86 3.73
CA ALA A 48 -14.38 3.64 4.41
C ALA A 48 -15.56 4.29 3.67
N ALA A 49 -15.41 5.55 3.23
CA ALA A 49 -16.48 6.29 2.55
C ALA A 49 -16.86 5.69 1.19
N ILE A 50 -15.91 5.08 0.47
CA ILE A 50 -16.18 4.44 -0.83
C ILE A 50 -16.37 2.92 -0.72
N GLY A 51 -16.32 2.36 0.48
CA GLY A 51 -16.45 0.92 0.72
C GLY A 51 -15.34 0.07 0.10
N ALA A 52 -14.12 0.60 0.01
CA ALA A 52 -12.98 -0.09 -0.60
C ALA A 52 -12.07 -0.73 0.47
N PRO A 53 -11.40 -1.86 0.16
CA PRO A 53 -10.36 -2.41 1.03
C PRO A 53 -9.24 -1.39 1.25
N PHE A 54 -8.76 -1.30 2.49
CA PHE A 54 -7.65 -0.42 2.85
C PHE A 54 -6.35 -1.22 3.02
N ILE A 55 -5.30 -0.79 2.32
CA ILE A 55 -3.96 -1.38 2.44
C ILE A 55 -3.00 -0.26 2.82
N ALA A 56 -2.25 -0.45 3.90
CA ALA A 56 -1.22 0.48 4.32
C ALA A 56 0.18 -0.13 4.12
N TRP A 57 1.05 0.64 3.49
CA TRP A 57 2.47 0.34 3.35
C TRP A 57 3.29 1.50 3.89
N HIS A 58 4.00 1.26 4.99
CA HIS A 58 4.85 2.25 5.62
C HIS A 58 6.30 2.07 5.15
N VAL A 59 6.83 3.08 4.47
CA VAL A 59 8.16 3.10 3.88
C VAL A 59 9.19 3.54 4.93
N LYS A 60 10.34 2.85 4.95
CA LYS A 60 11.52 3.19 5.76
C LYS A 60 12.67 3.59 4.86
N SER A 61 13.71 4.21 5.44
CA SER A 61 14.96 4.53 4.72
C SER A 61 15.66 3.34 4.08
N THR A 62 15.41 2.13 4.60
CA THR A 62 15.96 0.88 4.06
C THR A 62 15.00 0.17 3.10
N THR A 63 13.82 0.74 2.84
CA THR A 63 12.80 0.13 1.99
C THR A 63 13.13 0.35 0.52
N ARG A 64 13.16 -0.74 -0.25
CA ARG A 64 13.30 -0.72 -1.71
C ARG A 64 11.96 -0.97 -2.38
N ALA A 65 11.76 -0.40 -3.57
CA ALA A 65 10.56 -0.62 -4.38
C ALA A 65 10.26 -2.12 -4.61
N GLN A 66 11.29 -2.95 -4.76
CA GLN A 66 11.15 -4.40 -4.91
C GLN A 66 10.39 -5.02 -3.74
N GLN A 67 10.62 -4.59 -2.50
CA GLN A 67 9.94 -5.12 -1.31
C GLN A 67 8.43 -4.80 -1.30
N GLY A 68 8.02 -3.74 -2.00
CA GLY A 68 6.61 -3.47 -2.25
C GLY A 68 5.96 -4.53 -3.14
N LEU A 69 6.73 -5.11 -4.07
CA LEU A 69 6.27 -6.18 -4.96
C LEU A 69 6.40 -7.55 -4.30
N TYR A 70 7.62 -7.96 -3.96
CA TYR A 70 7.88 -9.24 -3.32
C TYR A 70 9.24 -9.29 -2.64
N GLU A 71 9.38 -10.21 -1.69
CA GLU A 71 10.66 -10.60 -1.11
C GLU A 71 10.92 -12.08 -1.38
N TYR A 72 12.17 -12.40 -1.70
CA TYR A 72 12.61 -13.77 -1.92
C TYR A 72 13.36 -14.28 -0.67
N ASP A 73 12.80 -15.30 -0.03
CA ASP A 73 13.38 -15.92 1.17
C ASP A 73 14.46 -16.95 0.80
N ALA A 74 15.62 -16.43 0.39
CA ALA A 74 16.77 -17.23 0.04
C ALA A 74 17.27 -18.10 1.19
N VAL A 75 17.12 -17.65 2.44
CA VAL A 75 17.59 -18.34 3.65
C VAL A 75 16.77 -19.60 3.90
N SER A 76 15.43 -19.49 3.89
CA SER A 76 14.57 -20.65 4.03
C SER A 76 14.76 -21.63 2.88
N ARG A 77 14.94 -21.14 1.65
CA ARG A 77 15.21 -22.02 0.50
C ARG A 77 16.52 -22.77 0.64
N LEU A 78 17.59 -22.11 1.09
CA LEU A 78 18.88 -22.76 1.30
C LEU A 78 18.78 -23.86 2.37
N ARG A 79 18.12 -23.57 3.49
CA ARG A 79 17.89 -24.56 4.56
C ARG A 79 17.12 -25.77 4.05
N ASP A 80 16.00 -25.54 3.36
CA ASP A 80 15.15 -26.60 2.82
C ASP A 80 15.89 -27.43 1.73
N SER A 81 16.75 -26.78 0.94
CA SER A 81 17.64 -27.45 -0.02
C SER A 81 18.63 -28.40 0.66
N GLN A 82 19.19 -28.01 1.81
CA GLN A 82 20.15 -28.83 2.56
C GLN A 82 19.48 -30.04 3.21
N LEU A 83 18.19 -29.94 3.52
CA LEU A 83 17.39 -31.02 4.12
C LEU A 83 16.74 -31.95 3.08
N GLY A 84 16.93 -31.68 1.79
CA GLY A 84 16.33 -32.48 0.71
C GLY A 84 14.81 -32.30 0.59
N ASP A 85 14.27 -31.16 1.01
CA ASP A 85 12.84 -30.90 0.97
C ASP A 85 12.35 -30.70 -0.48
N PRO A 86 11.34 -31.46 -0.95
CA PRO A 86 10.84 -31.35 -2.32
C PRO A 86 10.27 -29.98 -2.67
N ARG A 87 9.86 -29.17 -1.66
CA ARG A 87 9.34 -27.81 -1.85
C ARG A 87 10.35 -26.87 -2.51
N VAL A 88 11.65 -27.20 -2.51
CA VAL A 88 12.72 -26.37 -3.08
C VAL A 88 12.64 -26.23 -4.61
N SER A 89 11.96 -27.17 -5.27
CA SER A 89 11.73 -27.18 -6.72
C SER A 89 10.81 -26.04 -7.18
N GLU A 90 9.90 -25.60 -6.30
CA GLU A 90 8.90 -24.58 -6.58
C GLU A 90 9.30 -23.24 -5.95
N ILE A 91 9.80 -22.30 -6.77
CA ILE A 91 10.30 -20.99 -6.29
C ILE A 91 9.21 -20.18 -5.58
N ALA A 92 7.95 -20.35 -5.99
CA ALA A 92 6.79 -19.65 -5.41
C ALA A 92 6.65 -19.88 -3.89
N ASN A 93 7.13 -21.01 -3.37
CA ASN A 93 7.14 -21.31 -1.93
C ASN A 93 8.02 -20.36 -1.11
N TYR A 94 8.91 -19.62 -1.77
CA TYR A 94 9.88 -18.71 -1.14
C TYR A 94 9.64 -17.26 -1.51
N ILE A 95 8.54 -16.96 -2.19
CA ILE A 95 8.14 -15.59 -2.54
C ILE A 95 7.12 -15.11 -1.51
N ARG A 96 7.48 -14.05 -0.78
CA ARG A 96 6.57 -13.33 0.11
C ARG A 96 6.03 -12.12 -0.65
N ARG A 97 4.71 -11.99 -0.73
CA ARG A 97 4.07 -10.86 -1.42
C ARG A 97 4.27 -9.57 -0.62
N GLY A 98 4.62 -8.50 -1.31
CA GLY A 98 4.64 -7.15 -0.75
C GLY A 98 3.28 -6.46 -0.84
N LYS A 99 3.16 -5.28 -0.21
CA LYS A 99 1.89 -4.53 -0.12
C LYS A 99 1.37 -4.01 -1.46
N LEU A 100 2.28 -3.65 -2.37
CA LEU A 100 1.91 -3.23 -3.71
C LEU A 100 1.41 -4.42 -4.55
N TRP A 101 2.00 -5.61 -4.37
CA TRP A 101 1.47 -6.84 -4.95
C TRP A 101 0.08 -7.15 -4.42
N GLU A 102 -0.12 -7.13 -3.10
CA GLU A 102 -1.45 -7.33 -2.48
C GLU A 102 -2.49 -6.39 -3.10
N ALA A 103 -2.14 -5.12 -3.32
CA ALA A 103 -3.02 -4.14 -3.95
C ALA A 103 -3.32 -4.47 -5.42
N PHE A 104 -2.32 -4.88 -6.21
CA PHE A 104 -2.50 -5.20 -7.63
C PHE A 104 -3.35 -6.45 -7.88
N VAL A 105 -3.26 -7.45 -7.00
CA VAL A 105 -4.02 -8.71 -7.15
C VAL A 105 -5.33 -8.73 -6.36
N SER A 106 -5.68 -7.62 -5.71
CA SER A 106 -6.93 -7.49 -4.97
C SER A 106 -8.13 -7.67 -5.90
N ALA A 107 -9.12 -8.44 -5.47
CA ALA A 107 -10.34 -8.67 -6.25
C ALA A 107 -11.18 -7.39 -6.39
N GLU A 108 -11.10 -6.51 -5.40
CA GLU A 108 -11.73 -5.19 -5.38
C GLU A 108 -10.66 -4.11 -5.41
N ARG A 109 -10.93 -2.98 -6.07
CA ARG A 109 -9.99 -1.86 -6.15
C ARG A 109 -9.73 -1.28 -4.75
N PRO A 110 -8.53 -1.47 -4.18
CA PRO A 110 -8.25 -1.01 -2.83
C PRO A 110 -7.80 0.45 -2.83
N VAL A 111 -7.88 1.08 -1.66
CA VAL A 111 -7.13 2.30 -1.35
C VAL A 111 -5.79 1.87 -0.74
N LEU A 112 -4.71 2.06 -1.50
CA LEU A 112 -3.35 1.84 -1.03
C LEU A 112 -2.75 3.15 -0.51
N LEU A 113 -2.46 3.20 0.79
CA LEU A 113 -1.64 4.25 1.39
C LEU A 113 -0.16 3.83 1.33
N ILE A 114 0.66 4.65 0.68
CA ILE A 114 2.13 4.57 0.76
C ILE A 114 2.58 5.72 1.67
N ASP A 115 2.86 5.39 2.92
CA ASP A 115 3.22 6.37 3.95
C ASP A 115 4.74 6.55 4.02
N GLU A 116 5.18 7.77 4.35
CA GLU A 116 6.60 8.17 4.40
C GLU A 116 7.39 7.85 3.12
N ILE A 117 6.76 7.98 1.94
CA ILE A 117 7.38 7.68 0.65
C ILE A 117 8.64 8.53 0.36
N ASP A 118 8.75 9.70 1.00
CA ASP A 118 9.92 10.57 0.95
C ASP A 118 11.18 9.94 1.56
N LYS A 119 11.03 8.89 2.38
CA LYS A 119 12.15 8.13 2.94
C LYS A 119 12.64 7.01 2.01
N ALA A 120 11.97 6.72 0.90
CA ALA A 120 12.41 5.66 -0.01
C ALA A 120 13.79 5.96 -0.59
N ASP A 121 14.65 4.94 -0.66
CA ASP A 121 15.94 5.00 -1.37
C ASP A 121 15.66 5.05 -2.89
N ILE A 122 16.32 5.98 -3.61
CA ILE A 122 16.16 6.20 -5.06
C ILE A 122 16.92 5.14 -5.86
#